data_AF-D5ACQ7-F1
#
_entry.id   AF-D5ACQ7-F1
#
_cell.length_a   1.000
_cell.length_b   1.000
_cell.length_c   1.000
_cell.angle_alpha   90.00
_cell.angle_beta   90.00
_cell.angle_gamma   90.00
#
_symmetry.space_group_name_H-M   'P 1'
#
loop_
_entity.id
_entity.type
_entity.pdbx_description
1 polymer ?
#
loop_
_entity_poly.entity_id
_entity_poly.type
_entity_poly.pdbx_seq_one_letter_code
_entity_poly.pdbx_strand_id
1 'polypeptide(L)'
;MCAKMDKKFSALVEVQACGSLVTEEQPHAMLIPIEYFLMGYGFYRPPQLSCNYGSSPSPTSPLSPSCISAELLSPESLGLKLKPIKTRIAIDD
;
A
#
# COMPACT_ATOMS: atom_id res chain seq x y z
N MET A 1 8.32 -16.02 -15.78
CA MET A 1 7.59 -15.78 -14.51
C MET A 1 6.13 -15.36 -14.75
N CYS A 2 5.82 -14.54 -15.77
CA CYS A 2 4.44 -14.10 -16.07
C CYS A 2 3.53 -15.14 -16.79
N ALA A 3 4.09 -16.16 -17.44
CA ALA A 3 3.33 -17.10 -18.29
C ALA A 3 2.29 -17.97 -17.55
N LYS A 4 2.31 -18.01 -16.21
CA LYS A 4 1.42 -18.86 -15.40
C LYS A 4 0.25 -18.08 -14.76
N MET A 5 0.23 -16.76 -14.89
CA MET A 5 -0.82 -15.91 -14.31
C MET A 5 -1.91 -15.63 -15.35
N ASP A 6 -3.18 -15.78 -14.97
CA ASP A 6 -4.30 -15.44 -15.85
C ASP A 6 -4.45 -13.92 -15.93
N LYS A 7 -4.23 -13.37 -17.12
CA LYS A 7 -4.32 -11.93 -17.40
C LYS A 7 -5.71 -11.34 -17.12
N LYS A 8 -6.76 -12.17 -17.04
CA LYS A 8 -8.11 -11.72 -16.67
C LYS A 8 -8.19 -11.30 -15.21
N PHE A 9 -7.40 -11.93 -14.34
CA PHE A 9 -7.51 -11.76 -12.89
C PHE A 9 -6.23 -11.26 -12.25
N SER A 10 -5.20 -10.96 -13.03
CA SER A 10 -3.89 -10.59 -12.54
C SER A 10 -3.30 -9.44 -13.34
N ALA A 11 -2.65 -8.51 -12.63
CA ALA A 11 -1.84 -7.44 -13.20
C ALA A 11 -0.42 -7.54 -12.64
N LEU A 12 0.58 -7.28 -13.49
CA LEU A 12 1.97 -7.11 -13.06
C LEU A 12 2.34 -5.65 -13.23
N VAL A 13 2.92 -5.07 -12.18
CA VAL A 13 3.36 -3.68 -12.15
C VAL A 13 4.81 -3.65 -11.72
N GLU A 14 5.64 -3.04 -12.56
CA GLU A 14 7.04 -2.80 -12.27
C GLU A 14 7.19 -1.40 -11.67
N VAL A 15 7.75 -1.33 -10.46
CA VAL A 15 8.03 -0.07 -9.78
C VAL A 15 9.52 0.21 -9.88
N GLN A 16 9.87 1.30 -10.57
CA GLN A 16 11.25 1.68 -10.80
C GLN A 16 11.90 2.16 -9.49
N ALA A 17 13.21 1.93 -9.37
CA ALA A 17 14.01 2.33 -8.21
C ALA A 17 13.44 1.86 -6.84
N CYS A 18 12.77 0.70 -6.84
CA CYS A 18 12.27 0.05 -5.63
C CYS A 18 12.99 -1.28 -5.41
N GLY A 19 13.32 -1.58 -4.16
CA GLY A 19 13.87 -2.86 -3.74
C GLY A 19 12.80 -3.94 -3.60
N SER A 20 12.86 -4.68 -2.50
CA SER A 20 12.01 -5.88 -2.30
C SER A 20 10.61 -5.56 -1.79
N LEU A 21 10.41 -4.42 -1.13
CA LEU A 21 9.16 -4.10 -0.43
C LEU A 21 8.62 -2.76 -0.90
N VAL A 22 7.87 -2.80 -2.00
CA VAL A 22 7.22 -1.61 -2.58
C VAL A 22 6.34 -0.89 -1.57
N THR A 23 5.66 -1.62 -0.67
CA THR A 23 4.79 -1.02 0.36
C THR A 23 5.56 -0.20 1.40
N GLU A 24 6.83 -0.50 1.64
CA GLU A 24 7.68 0.24 2.58
C GLU A 24 8.50 1.33 1.87
N GLU A 25 9.06 1.00 0.70
CA GLU A 25 9.99 1.88 -0.03
C GLU A 25 9.27 2.95 -0.85
N GLN A 26 8.16 2.59 -1.51
CA GLN A 26 7.36 3.48 -2.35
C GLN A 26 5.85 3.19 -2.22
N PRO A 27 5.25 3.35 -1.02
CA PRO A 27 3.82 3.03 -0.81
C PRO A 27 2.88 3.75 -1.78
N HIS A 28 3.21 4.98 -2.14
CA HIS A 28 2.44 5.81 -3.06
C HIS A 28 2.40 5.23 -4.50
N ALA A 29 3.45 4.50 -4.92
CA ALA A 29 3.52 3.89 -6.25
C ALA A 29 2.46 2.79 -6.44
N MET A 30 1.91 2.24 -5.36
CA MET A 30 0.88 1.20 -5.40
C MET A 30 -0.56 1.73 -5.49
N LEU A 31 -0.79 3.02 -5.20
CA LEU A 31 -2.14 3.59 -5.12
C LEU A 31 -2.88 3.49 -6.46
N ILE A 32 -2.26 4.02 -7.52
CA ILE A 32 -2.85 4.07 -8.86
C ILE A 32 -3.03 2.65 -9.45
N PRO A 33 -2.04 1.75 -9.39
CA PRO A 33 -2.21 0.35 -9.79
C PRO A 33 -3.40 -0.37 -9.14
N ILE A 34 -3.54 -0.23 -7.83
CA ILE A 34 -4.61 -0.91 -7.08
C ILE A 34 -5.97 -0.33 -7.45
N GLU A 35 -6.07 1.00 -7.58
CA GLU A 35 -7.30 1.67 -8.01
C GLU A 35 -7.76 1.16 -9.37
N TYR A 36 -6.90 1.16 -10.40
CA TYR A 36 -7.25 0.67 -11.73
C TYR A 36 -7.60 -0.82 -11.74
N PHE A 37 -6.88 -1.64 -10.96
CA PHE A 37 -7.20 -3.06 -10.85
C PHE A 37 -8.61 -3.28 -10.28
N LEU A 38 -8.95 -2.57 -9.19
CA LEU A 38 -10.26 -2.65 -8.54
C LEU A 38 -11.39 -2.03 -9.38
N MET A 39 -11.09 -0.99 -10.17
CA MET A 39 -12.02 -0.45 -11.17
C MET A 39 -12.46 -1.52 -12.17
N GLY A 40 -11.55 -2.40 -12.61
CA GLY A 40 -11.86 -3.52 -13.50
C GLY A 40 -12.88 -4.51 -12.94
N TYR A 41 -13.00 -4.59 -11.60
CA TYR A 41 -14.00 -5.42 -10.90
C TYR A 41 -15.25 -4.64 -10.46
N GLY A 42 -15.33 -3.34 -10.73
CA GLY A 42 -16.44 -2.49 -10.30
C GLY A 42 -16.44 -2.13 -8.80
N PHE A 43 -15.32 -2.34 -8.09
CA PHE A 43 -15.19 -1.92 -6.68
C PHE A 43 -14.86 -0.44 -6.51
N TYR A 44 -14.50 0.24 -7.60
CA TYR A 44 -14.24 1.67 -7.55
C TYR A 44 -15.52 2.45 -7.30
N ARG A 45 -15.59 3.04 -6.11
CA ARG A 45 -16.56 4.10 -5.80
C ARG A 45 -15.79 5.41 -5.92
N PRO A 46 -16.13 6.29 -6.88
CA PRO A 46 -15.58 7.64 -6.91
C PRO A 46 -15.72 8.25 -5.52
N PRO A 47 -14.71 8.97 -5.00
CA PRO A 47 -14.86 9.71 -3.76
C PRO A 47 -16.05 10.65 -3.93
N GLN A 48 -17.21 10.25 -3.38
CA GLN A 48 -18.31 11.16 -3.21
C GLN A 48 -17.77 12.16 -2.20
N LEU A 49 -17.53 13.39 -2.65
CA LEU A 49 -17.19 14.52 -1.81
C LEU A 49 -18.09 14.45 -0.57
N SER A 50 -17.55 13.92 0.52
CA SER A 50 -18.32 13.60 1.73
C SER A 50 -18.44 14.89 2.54
N CYS A 51 -19.05 15.87 1.90
CA CYS A 51 -19.52 17.10 2.49
C CYS A 51 -20.98 17.19 2.09
N ASN A 52 -21.81 16.32 2.68
CA ASN A 52 -23.25 16.55 2.83
C ASN A 52 -23.79 15.69 3.98
N TYR A 53 -24.06 16.37 5.10
CA TYR A 53 -25.00 16.04 6.18
C TYR A 53 -25.24 14.55 6.49
N GLY A 54 -24.42 13.98 7.38
CA GLY A 54 -24.74 12.71 8.05
C GLY A 54 -23.56 11.77 8.23
N SER A 55 -22.66 12.11 9.15
CA SER A 55 -22.01 11.18 10.07
C SER A 55 -21.62 9.77 9.55
N SER A 56 -20.77 9.68 8.52
CA SER A 56 -19.96 8.48 8.33
C SER A 56 -18.50 8.88 8.52
N PRO A 57 -17.83 8.43 9.61
CA PRO A 57 -16.40 8.68 9.74
C PRO A 57 -15.71 8.01 8.56
N SER A 58 -15.05 8.81 7.72
CA SER A 58 -14.21 8.26 6.67
C SER A 58 -13.21 7.28 7.32
N PRO A 59 -12.99 6.09 6.73
CA PRO A 59 -11.98 5.16 7.21
C PRO A 59 -10.56 5.78 7.18
N THR A 60 -10.38 6.87 6.43
CA THR A 60 -9.17 7.69 6.35
C THR A 60 -9.09 8.82 7.39
N SER A 61 -10.06 8.95 8.30
CA SER A 61 -10.00 9.96 9.36
C SER A 61 -8.82 9.67 10.30
N PRO A 62 -7.96 10.65 10.60
CA PRO A 62 -6.84 10.48 11.54
C PRO A 62 -7.30 10.21 12.98
N LEU A 63 -8.60 10.38 13.27
CA LEU A 63 -9.21 10.09 14.55
C LEU A 63 -9.79 8.68 14.65
N SER A 64 -9.80 7.91 13.55
CA SER A 64 -10.24 6.52 13.57
C SER A 64 -9.12 5.64 14.11
N PRO A 65 -9.36 4.76 15.09
CA PRO A 65 -8.36 3.80 15.52
C PRO A 65 -7.99 2.89 14.35
N SER A 66 -6.69 2.63 14.17
CA SER A 66 -6.21 1.66 13.17
C SER A 66 -6.97 0.35 13.34
N CYS A 67 -7.53 -0.19 12.26
CA CYS A 67 -8.25 -1.47 12.27
C CYS A 67 -7.31 -2.68 12.37
N ILE A 68 -5.99 -2.45 12.47
CA ILE A 68 -4.94 -3.48 12.51
C ILE A 68 -4.05 -3.21 13.72
N SER A 69 -3.74 -4.24 14.50
CA SER A 69 -2.80 -4.15 15.63
C SER A 69 -1.40 -3.77 15.15
N ALA A 70 -0.73 -2.87 15.87
CA ALA A 70 0.63 -2.44 15.55
C ALA A 70 1.63 -3.62 15.52
N GLU A 71 1.41 -4.65 16.33
CA GLU A 71 2.26 -5.84 16.38
C GLU A 71 2.23 -6.65 15.09
N LEU A 72 1.13 -6.60 14.33
CA LEU A 72 1.02 -7.27 13.03
C LEU A 72 1.78 -6.54 11.92
N LEU A 73 2.16 -5.28 12.16
CA LEU A 73 2.94 -4.47 11.22
C LEU A 73 4.44 -4.57 11.47
N SER A 74 4.87 -5.34 12.48
CA SER A 74 6.30 -5.54 12.73
C SER A 74 6.93 -6.42 11.64
N PRO A 75 8.19 -6.19 11.27
CA PRO A 75 8.90 -7.05 10.32
C PRO A 75 8.90 -8.52 10.73
N GLU A 76 9.02 -8.79 12.02
CA GLU A 76 9.00 -10.15 12.58
C GLU A 76 7.65 -10.84 12.32
N SER A 77 6.54 -10.14 12.56
CA SER A 77 5.19 -10.66 12.33
C SER A 77 4.88 -10.83 10.84
N LEU A 78 5.48 -10.00 9.98
CA LEU A 78 5.40 -10.14 8.52
C LEU A 78 6.29 -11.28 7.98
N GLY A 79 7.04 -11.99 8.85
CA GLY A 79 7.97 -13.05 8.44
C GLY A 79 9.22 -12.53 7.74
N LEU A 80 9.51 -11.23 7.86
CA LEU A 80 10.64 -10.58 7.23
C LEU A 80 11.88 -10.71 8.11
N LYS A 81 12.91 -11.39 7.61
CA LYS A 81 14.22 -11.45 8.27
C LYS A 81 15.10 -10.29 7.79
N LEU A 82 14.76 -9.08 8.23
CA LEU A 82 15.54 -7.88 7.89
C LEU A 82 16.88 -7.92 8.61
N LYS A 83 17.98 -7.84 7.85
CA LYS A 83 19.29 -7.51 8.40
C LYS A 83 19.43 -5.99 8.37
N PRO A 84 19.94 -5.35 9.44
CA PRO A 84 20.23 -3.92 9.39
C PRO A 84 21.12 -3.61 8.19
N ILE A 85 20.64 -2.77 7.27
CA ILE A 85 21.43 -2.28 6.15
C ILE A 85 22.27 -1.13 6.70
N LYS A 86 23.59 -1.20 6.49
CA LYS A 86 24.51 -0.12 6.85
C LYS A 86 24.25 1.07 5.92
N THR A 87 23.32 1.95 6.28
CA THR A 87 23.12 3.21 5.55
C THR A 87 24.25 4.16 5.91
N ARG A 88 24.97 4.66 4.91
CA ARG A 88 25.90 5.79 5.09
C ARG A 88 25.06 7.07 5.09
N ILE A 89 24.45 7.40 6.22
CA ILE A 89 23.93 8.75 6.41
C ILE A 89 25.16 9.62 6.68
N ALA A 90 25.48 10.52 5.74
CA ALA A 90 26.38 11.62 6.04
C ALA A 90 25.63 12.50 7.05
N ILE A 91 26.12 12.54 8.28
CA ILE A 91 25.74 13.56 9.24
C ILE A 91 26.62 14.75 8.85
N ASP A 92 26.04 15.72 8.13
CA ASP A 92 26.67 17.03 8.00
C ASP A 92 26.43 17.77 9.34
N ASP A 93 27.53 18.15 10.00
CA ASP A 93 27.59 18.97 11.22
C ASP A 93 27.14 20.43 10.96
#